data_AF-A0A6P0PI58-F1
#
_entry.id   AF-A0A6P0PI58-F1
#
_cell.length_a   1.000
_cell.length_b   1.000
_cell.length_c   1.000
_cell.angle_alpha   90.00
_cell.angle_beta   90.00
_cell.angle_gamma   90.00
#
_symmetry.space_group_name_H-M   'P 1'
#
loop_
_entity.id
_entity.type
_entity.pdbx_description
1 polymer ?
#
loop_
_entity_poly.entity_id
_entity_poly.type
_entity_poly.pdbx_seq_one_letter_code
_entity_poly.pdbx_strand_id
1 'polypeptide(L)'
;MNFNYIDDCQYLLNSHTNYTITNLANHLENISHDTINRYLRIECLSFLQNAAQTQDLWRNVKEEIVQCTEAYLIFDDTVINKKYANKIELV
;
A
#
# COMPACT_ATOMS: atom_id res chain seq x y z
N MET A 1 -3.59 18.62 9.15
CA MET A 1 -2.67 17.47 9.25
C MET A 1 -2.63 16.82 7.89
N ASN A 2 -1.46 16.56 7.32
CA ASN A 2 -1.35 15.95 5.99
C ASN A 2 -1.21 14.44 6.17
N PHE A 3 -2.14 13.67 5.60
CA PHE A 3 -1.99 12.22 5.44
C PHE A 3 -0.74 11.94 4.60
N ASN A 4 0.09 11.00 5.04
CA ASN A 4 1.34 10.68 4.36
C ASN A 4 1.58 9.16 4.29
N TYR A 5 2.68 8.78 3.64
CA TYR A 5 3.05 7.39 3.38
C TYR A 5 3.15 6.52 4.64
N ILE A 6 3.69 7.06 5.73
CA ILE A 6 3.86 6.31 6.98
C ILE A 6 2.50 6.01 7.60
N ASP A 7 1.56 6.96 7.57
CA ASP A 7 0.21 6.75 8.07
C ASP A 7 -0.49 5.61 7.31
N ASP A 8 -0.35 5.58 5.98
CA ASP A 8 -0.88 4.51 5.13
C ASP A 8 -0.24 3.15 5.44
N CYS A 9 1.09 3.07 5.51
CA CYS A 9 1.80 1.83 5.86
C CYS A 9 1.42 1.31 7.24
N GLN A 10 1.36 2.18 8.24
CA GLN A 10 0.97 1.79 9.60
C GLN A 10 -0.46 1.26 9.63
N TYR A 11 -1.37 1.90 8.89
CA TYR A 11 -2.73 1.40 8.78
C TYR A 11 -2.80 0.03 8.10
N LEU A 12 -2.09 -0.16 6.98
CA LEU A 12 -2.06 -1.43 6.25
C LEU A 12 -1.46 -2.57 7.08
N LEU A 13 -0.45 -2.28 7.92
CA LEU A 13 0.14 -3.27 8.83
C LEU A 13 -0.81 -3.68 9.96
N ASN A 14 -1.62 -2.74 10.45
CA ASN A 14 -2.54 -3.00 11.58
C ASN A 14 -3.92 -3.51 11.13
N SER A 15 -4.36 -3.15 9.91
CA SER A 15 -5.61 -3.62 9.33
C SER A 15 -5.40 -4.96 8.64
N HIS A 16 -6.08 -5.99 9.12
CA HIS A 16 -5.92 -7.36 8.59
C HIS A 16 -7.01 -7.75 7.58
N THR A 17 -8.13 -7.02 7.55
CA THR A 17 -9.33 -7.45 6.81
C THR A 17 -10.09 -6.33 6.10
N ASN A 18 -10.05 -5.09 6.60
CA ASN A 18 -10.77 -3.96 6.02
C ASN A 18 -9.81 -2.87 5.56
N TYR A 19 -9.65 -2.75 4.24
CA TYR A 19 -8.75 -1.79 3.60
C TYR A 19 -9.50 -0.63 2.93
N THR A 20 -10.76 -0.39 3.31
CA THR A 20 -11.53 0.71 2.73
C THR A 20 -11.02 2.07 3.22
N ILE A 21 -11.07 3.08 2.34
CA ILE A 21 -10.70 4.46 2.69
C ILE A 21 -11.58 4.98 3.83
N THR A 22 -12.85 4.58 3.87
CA THR A 22 -13.77 4.91 4.98
C THR A 22 -13.29 4.35 6.30
N ASN A 23 -12.83 3.09 6.32
CA ASN A 23 -12.28 2.50 7.54
C ASN A 23 -11.02 3.24 8.00
N LEU A 24 -10.10 3.53 7.07
CA LEU A 24 -8.92 4.33 7.35
C LEU A 24 -9.26 5.72 7.91
N ALA A 25 -10.20 6.44 7.28
CA ALA A 25 -10.65 7.75 7.76
C ALA A 25 -11.26 7.68 9.18
N ASN A 26 -11.98 6.61 9.51
CA ASN A 26 -12.53 6.41 10.86
C ASN A 26 -11.43 6.18 11.91
N HIS A 27 -10.28 5.64 11.52
CA HIS A 27 -9.13 5.48 12.42
C HIS A 27 -8.28 6.76 12.53
N LEU A 28 -8.51 7.76 11.69
CA LEU A 28 -7.79 9.03 11.68
C LEU A 28 -8.75 10.17 12.06
N GLU A 29 -8.77 10.56 13.33
CA GLU A 29 -9.73 11.53 13.89
C GLU A 29 -9.85 12.86 13.12
N ASN A 30 -8.80 13.27 12.40
CA ASN A 30 -8.71 14.59 11.76
C ASN A 30 -8.45 14.54 10.25
N ILE A 31 -8.59 13.37 9.60
CA ILE A 31 -8.30 13.22 8.18
C ILE A 31 -9.55 12.73 7.45
N SER A 32 -10.04 13.52 6.50
CA SER A 32 -11.23 13.16 5.73
C SER A 32 -10.94 12.04 4.72
N HIS A 33 -11.96 11.24 4.46
CA HIS A 33 -12.00 10.26 3.37
C HIS A 33 -11.47 10.85 2.04
N ASP A 34 -11.92 12.05 1.69
CA ASP A 34 -11.54 12.69 0.42
C ASP A 34 -10.08 13.11 0.37
N THR A 35 -9.50 13.49 1.52
CA THR A 35 -8.08 13.79 1.63
C THR A 35 -7.24 12.55 1.33
N ILE A 36 -7.61 11.41 1.91
CA ILE A 36 -6.95 10.13 1.69
C ILE A 36 -7.14 9.68 0.23
N ASN A 37 -8.35 9.75 -0.31
CA ASN A 37 -8.64 9.37 -1.69
C ASN A 37 -7.83 10.22 -2.70
N ARG A 38 -7.71 11.52 -2.46
CA ARG A 38 -6.87 12.41 -3.27
C ARG A 38 -5.39 12.04 -3.15
N TYR A 39 -4.89 11.79 -1.93
CA TYR A 39 -3.52 11.36 -1.71
C TYR A 39 -3.21 10.06 -2.48
N LEU A 40 -4.02 9.02 -2.30
CA LEU A 40 -3.82 7.73 -2.95
C LEU A 40 -3.89 7.84 -4.47
N ARG A 41 -4.77 8.68 -5.02
CA ARG A 41 -4.80 8.92 -6.48
C ARG A 41 -3.53 9.58 -7.00
N ILE A 42 -2.93 10.52 -6.28
CA ILE A 42 -1.75 11.26 -6.77
C ILE A 42 -0.47 10.47 -6.49
N GLU A 43 -0.28 10.04 -5.25
CA GLU A 43 0.96 9.41 -4.79
C GLU A 43 1.04 7.93 -5.13
N CYS A 44 -0.07 7.17 -5.14
CA CYS A 44 -0.01 5.77 -5.55
C CYS A 44 0.21 5.63 -7.07
N LEU A 45 -0.28 6.59 -7.87
CA LEU A 45 0.05 6.65 -9.31
C LEU A 45 1.52 7.01 -9.55
N SER A 46 2.11 7.91 -8.74
CA SER A 46 3.55 8.21 -8.83
C SER A 46 4.40 7.01 -8.37
N PHE A 47 3.96 6.25 -7.37
CA PHE A 47 4.64 5.06 -6.84
C PHE A 47 4.62 3.89 -7.85
N LEU A 48 3.47 3.63 -8.48
CA LEU A 48 3.33 2.58 -9.50
C LEU A 48 4.11 2.87 -10.79
N GLN A 49 4.39 4.13 -11.09
CA GLN A 49 5.17 4.54 -12.26
C GLN A 49 6.68 4.60 -11.99
N ASN A 50 7.11 4.74 -10.73
CA ASN A 50 8.52 4.85 -10.37
C ASN A 50 9.08 3.51 -9.87
N ALA A 51 9.69 2.75 -10.78
CA ALA A 51 10.47 1.53 -10.47
C ALA A 51 11.57 1.75 -9.41
N ALA A 52 11.97 3.01 -9.15
CA ALA A 52 12.92 3.39 -8.11
C ALA A 52 12.44 3.02 -6.68
N GLN A 53 11.13 3.10 -6.39
CA GLN A 53 10.61 2.80 -5.05
C GLN A 53 10.51 1.31 -4.75
N THR A 54 10.34 0.44 -5.76
CA THR A 54 10.45 -1.01 -5.58
C THR A 54 11.88 -1.40 -5.16
N GLN A 55 12.89 -0.68 -5.64
CA GLN A 55 14.27 -0.86 -5.18
C GLN A 55 14.47 -0.41 -3.74
N ASP A 56 13.75 0.63 -3.29
CA ASP A 56 13.82 1.11 -1.90
C ASP A 56 13.23 0.10 -0.93
N LEU A 57 12.13 -0.59 -1.28
CA LEU A 57 11.65 -1.71 -0.48
C LEU A 57 12.74 -2.78 -0.33
N TRP A 58 13.27 -3.30 -1.45
CA TRP A 58 14.33 -4.31 -1.40
C TRP A 58 15.54 -3.87 -0.58
N ARG A 59 15.99 -2.61 -0.73
CA ARG A 59 17.08 -2.03 0.07
C ARG A 59 16.82 -2.09 1.56
N ASN A 60 15.58 -1.87 1.99
CA ASN A 60 15.18 -1.86 3.40
C ASN A 60 14.99 -3.26 3.99
N VAL A 61 14.55 -4.25 3.20
CA VAL A 61 14.28 -5.62 3.70
C VAL A 61 15.44 -6.61 3.49
N LYS A 62 16.36 -6.39 2.55
CA LYS A 62 17.40 -7.39 2.20
C LYS A 62 18.22 -7.89 3.41
N GLU A 63 18.43 -7.06 4.42
CA GLU A 63 19.24 -7.38 5.61
C GLU A 63 18.47 -8.24 6.62
N GLU A 64 17.13 -8.21 6.55
CA GLU A 64 16.23 -9.05 7.36
C GLU A 64 16.09 -10.47 6.78
N ILE A 65 16.56 -10.71 5.55
CA ILE A 65 16.48 -12.01 4.90
C ILE A 65 17.63 -12.91 5.37
N VAL A 66 17.29 -13.88 6.22
CA VAL A 66 18.23 -14.89 6.71
C VAL A 66 18.60 -15.86 5.58
N GLN A 67 19.88 -15.88 5.20
CA GLN A 67 20.40 -16.85 4.25
C GLN A 67 20.67 -18.19 4.93
N CYS A 68 20.16 -19.28 4.36
CA CYS A 68 20.33 -20.63 4.87
C CYS A 68 20.51 -21.60 3.70
N THR A 69 21.44 -22.55 3.83
CA THR A 69 21.73 -23.56 2.78
C THR A 69 20.55 -24.50 2.53
N GLU A 70 19.73 -24.73 3.56
CA GLU A 70 18.54 -25.59 3.50
C GLU A 70 17.26 -24.83 3.15
N ALA A 71 17.35 -23.52 2.87
CA ALA A 71 16.19 -22.73 2.50
C ALA A 71 15.71 -23.07 1.08
N TYR A 72 14.41 -22.93 0.87
CA TYR A 72 13.77 -23.06 -0.43
C TYR A 72 13.21 -21.71 -0.86
N LEU A 73 13.44 -21.35 -2.12
CA LEU A 73 12.79 -20.21 -2.74
C LEU A 73 11.43 -20.67 -3.29
N ILE A 74 10.35 -20.15 -2.71
CA ILE A 74 9.01 -20.33 -3.27
C ILE A 74 8.77 -19.18 -4.25
N PHE A 75 8.51 -19.52 -5.51
CA PHE A 75 8.14 -18.58 -6.55
C PHE A 75 6.76 -18.94 -7.07
N ASP A 76 5.86 -17.96 -7.08
CA ASP A 76 4.49 -18.09 -7.53
C ASP A 76 4.05 -16.77 -8.18
N ASP A 77 3.16 -16.84 -9.16
CA ASP A 77 2.55 -15.68 -9.78
C ASP A 77 1.09 -15.53 -9.35
N THR A 78 0.70 -14.31 -8.97
CA THR A 78 -0.68 -14.02 -8.58
C THR A 78 -1.31 -13.05 -9.56
N VAL A 79 -2.50 -13.39 -10.06
CA VAL A 79 -3.33 -12.49 -10.86
C VAL A 79 -4.39 -11.85 -9.98
N ILE A 80 -4.29 -10.54 -9.77
CA ILE A 80 -5.31 -9.78 -9.04
C ILE A 80 -6.38 -9.29 -10.04
N ASN A 81 -7.58 -9.86 -9.97
CA ASN A 81 -8.70 -9.43 -10.81
C ASN A 81 -9.27 -8.09 -10.31
N LYS A 82 -9.05 -7.02 -11.07
CA LYS A 82 -9.50 -5.65 -10.77
C LYS A 82 -10.58 -5.13 -11.73
N LYS A 83 -11.53 -5.97 -12.14
CA LYS A 83 -12.61 -5.61 -13.09
C LYS A 83 -13.42 -4.35 -12.74
N TYR A 84 -13.45 -3.93 -11.47
CA TYR A 84 -14.18 -2.74 -11.01
C TYR A 84 -13.29 -1.56 -10.63
N ALA A 85 -11.98 -1.61 -10.85
CA ALA A 85 -11.08 -0.51 -10.50
C ALA A 85 -11.45 0.81 -11.19
N ASN A 86 -12.01 0.73 -12.41
CA ASN A 86 -12.44 1.91 -13.17
C ASN A 86 -13.80 2.48 -12.75
N LYS A 87 -14.55 1.81 -11.85
CA LYS A 87 -15.88 2.26 -11.40
C LYS A 87 -15.84 3.17 -10.17
N ILE A 88 -14.65 3.44 -9.63
CA ILE A 88 -14.48 4.39 -8.52
C ILE A 88 -14.46 5.81 -9.11
N GLU A 89 -15.55 6.21 -9.77
CA GLU A 89 -15.80 7.60 -10.09
C GLU A 89 -16.40 8.28 -8.86
N LEU A 90 -15.94 9.51 -8.59
CA LEU A 90 -16.39 10.33 -7.47
C LEU A 90 -17.91 10.56 -7.58
N VAL A 91 -18.64 10.23 -6.51
CA VAL A 91 -19.96 10.81 -6.24
C VAL A 91 -19.76 12.15 -5.56
#